data_AF-A0A7V9RVJ8-F1
#
_entry.id   AF-A0A7V9RVJ8-F1
#
_cell.length_a   1.000
_cell.length_b   1.000
_cell.length_c   1.000
_cell.angle_alpha   90.00
_cell.angle_beta   90.00
_cell.angle_gamma   90.00
#
_symmetry.space_group_name_H-M   'P 1'
#
loop_
_entity.id
_entity.type
_entity.pdbx_description
1 polymer ?
#
loop_
_entity_poly.entity_id
_entity_poly.type
_entity_poly.pdbx_seq_one_letter_code
_entity_poly.pdbx_strand_id
1 'polypeptide(L)' 'MRSHTVYKTFDTDERRQFVRLTDDVQQAVDEAGIAEGMALVSAMHIT' A
#
# COMPACT_ATOMS: atom_id res chain seq x y z
N MET A 1 0.48 -20.66 -5.29
CA MET A 1 0.00 -19.43 -4.62
C MET A 1 0.70 -18.26 -5.27
N ARG A 2 -0.03 -17.22 -5.72
CA ARG A 2 0.57 -16.01 -6.30
C ARG A 2 0.72 -14.97 -5.18
N SER A 3 1.78 -14.18 -5.23
CA SER A 3 2.00 -13.04 -4.36
C SER A 3 2.50 -11.85 -5.18
N HIS A 4 2.16 -10.65 -4.73
CA HIS A 4 2.59 -9.39 -5.31
C HIS A 4 2.93 -8.44 -4.15
N THR A 5 4.06 -7.76 -4.25
CA THR A 5 4.56 -6.88 -3.18
C THR A 5 4.99 -5.56 -3.78
N VAL A 6 4.48 -4.46 -3.24
CA VAL A 6 4.83 -3.09 -3.63
C VAL A 6 5.28 -2.34 -2.39
N TYR A 7 6.32 -1.53 -2.53
CA TYR A 7 6.76 -0.59 -1.51
C TYR A 7 6.38 0.83 -1.92
N LYS A 8 5.81 1.58 -0.98
CA LYS A 8 5.50 3.00 -1.15
C LYS A 8 6.29 3.80 -0.12
N THR A 9 6.98 4.82 -0.59
CA THR A 9 7.76 5.74 0.24
C THR A 9 7.00 7.05 0.34
N PHE A 10 6.97 7.62 1.53
CA PHE A 10 6.30 8.89 1.81
C PHE A 10 7.30 9.84 2.44
N ASP A 11 7.31 11.07 1.96
CA ASP A 11 7.99 12.21 2.57
C ASP A 11 6.88 13.22 2.88
N THR A 12 6.62 13.45 4.17
CA THR A 12 5.50 14.28 4.64
C THR A 12 5.99 15.67 4.98
N ASP A 13 5.29 16.70 4.52
CA ASP A 13 5.66 18.11 4.75
C ASP A 13 5.56 18.51 6.23
N GLU A 14 4.72 17.81 7.01
CA GLU A 14 4.50 18.04 8.43
C GLU A 14 4.86 16.81 9.28
N ARG A 15 5.16 17.04 10.57
CA ARG A 15 5.44 15.97 11.54
C ARG A 15 4.30 14.95 11.67
N ARG A 16 3.05 15.35 11.42
CA ARG A 16 1.86 14.48 11.49
C ARG A 16 0.95 14.82 10.32
N GLN A 17 0.73 13.87 9.42
CA GLN A 17 -0.06 14.07 8.22
C GLN A 17 -0.90 12.83 7.93
N PHE A 18 -2.13 13.02 7.48
CA PHE A 18 -2.93 11.94 6.92
C PHE A 18 -2.71 11.87 5.40
N VAL A 19 -2.25 10.73 4.91
CA VAL A 19 -2.04 10.47 3.48
C VAL A 19 -3.09 9.47 3.01
N ARG A 20 -3.83 9.82 1.95
CA ARG A 20 -4.83 8.92 1.35
C ARG A 20 -4.13 7.95 0.40
N LEU A 21 -4.24 6.64 0.69
CA LEU A 21 -3.59 5.57 -0.10
C LEU A 21 -4.55 4.68 -0.89
N THR A 22 -5.85 5.00 -0.92
CA THR A 22 -6.86 4.13 -1.53
C THR A 22 -6.54 3.81 -2.99
N ASP A 23 -6.12 4.81 -3.76
CA ASP A 23 -5.88 4.64 -5.20
C ASP A 23 -4.55 3.90 -5.45
N ASP A 24 -3.53 4.16 -4.63
CA ASP A 24 -2.27 3.41 -4.65
C ASP A 24 -2.46 1.92 -4.35
N VAL A 25 -3.31 1.61 -3.36
CA VAL A 25 -3.63 0.23 -2.98
C VAL A 25 -4.46 -0.44 -4.07
N GLN A 26 -5.44 0.26 -4.65
CA GLN A 26 -6.23 -0.28 -5.77
C GLN A 26 -5.34 -0.61 -6.97
N GLN A 27 -4.41 0.28 -7.32
CA GLN A 27 -3.44 0.03 -8.38
C GLN A 27 -2.61 -1.25 -8.11
N ALA A 28 -2.12 -1.43 -6.88
CA ALA A 28 -1.36 -2.63 -6.52
C ALA A 28 -2.22 -3.91 -6.59
N VAL A 29 -3.51 -3.84 -6.26
CA VAL A 29 -4.46 -4.95 -6.40
C VAL A 29 -4.70 -5.30 -7.87
N ASP A 30 -4.88 -4.29 -8.72
CA ASP A 30 -5.08 -4.47 -10.16
C ASP A 30 -3.84 -5.09 -10.81
N GLU A 31 -2.65 -4.58 -10.48
CA GLU A 31 -1.35 -5.08 -10.95
C GLU A 31 -1.06 -6.51 -10.47
N ALA A 32 -1.54 -6.88 -9.28
CA ALA A 32 -1.37 -8.24 -8.76
C ALA A 32 -2.12 -9.29 -9.59
N GLY A 33 -3.22 -8.92 -10.25
CA GLY A 33 -4.04 -9.84 -11.06
C GLY A 33 -4.57 -11.05 -10.27
N ILE A 34 -4.81 -10.87 -8.96
CA ILE A 34 -5.34 -11.91 -8.06
C ILE A 34 -6.85 -11.72 -7.95
N ALA A 35 -7.62 -12.68 -8.45
CA ALA A 35 -9.09 -12.60 -8.46
C ALA A 35 -9.72 -12.77 -7.05
N GLU A 36 -9.14 -13.65 -6.22
CA GLU A 36 -9.59 -13.89 -4.85
C GLU A 36 -8.37 -14.04 -3.92
N GLY A 37 -8.36 -13.28 -2.83
CA GLY A 37 -7.23 -13.25 -1.91
C GLY A 37 -7.37 -12.22 -0.80
N MET A 38 -6.23 -11.83 -0.21
CA MET A 38 -6.14 -10.80 0.83
C MET A 38 -5.07 -9.77 0.46
N ALA A 39 -5.31 -8.51 0.81
CA ALA A 39 -4.33 -7.43 0.70
C ALA A 39 -3.89 -6.99 2.11
N LEU A 40 -2.60 -7.09 2.40
CA LEU A 40 -2.00 -6.57 3.63
C LEU A 40 -1.36 -5.21 3.35
N VAL A 41 -1.80 -4.18 4.06
CA VAL A 41 -1.22 -2.83 4.00
C VAL A 41 -0.64 -2.52 5.38
N SER A 42 0.67 -2.30 5.45
CA SER A 42 1.38 -2.09 6.72
C SER A 42 2.41 -0.99 6.58
N ALA A 43 2.51 -0.14 7.61
CA ALA A 43 3.66 0.74 7.79
C ALA A 43 4.88 -0.11 8.20
N MET A 44 6.04 0.18 7.61
CA MET A 44 7.32 -0.43 8.00
C MET A 44 8.06 0.41 9.06
N HIS A 45 7.48 1.53 9.46
CA HIS A 45 7.95 2.41 10.53
C HIS A 45 6.98 2.32 11.71
N ILE A 46 7.50 2.49 12.93
CA ILE A 46 6.74 2.38 14.17
C ILE A 46 5.97 3.66 14.56
N THR A 47 6.15 4.74 13.79
CA THR A 47 5.51 6.05 13.97
C THR A 47 5.34 6.74 12.63
#